data_AF-A0A353P459-F1
#
_entry.id   AF-A0A353P459-F1
#
_cell.length_a   1.000
_cell.length_b   1.000
_cell.length_c   1.000
_cell.angle_alpha   90.00
_cell.angle_beta   90.00
_cell.angle_gamma   90.00
#
_symmetry.space_group_name_H-M   'P 1'
#
loop_
_entity.id
_entity.type
_entity.pdbx_description
1 polymer ?
#
loop_
_entity_poly.entity_id
_entity_poly.type
_entity_poly.pdbx_seq_one_letter_code
_entity_poly.pdbx_strand_id
1 'polypeptide(L)'
;MANLLNVKPDYVITQSGWGETRKYLYESGMLFKEFTSKMKIGNCPLLHFTMGICPETGKRIWAKGIIAVGRKAIGVVAIGQLSIGVIAIGQLSVALVFGLAQLSFAGFFSIGQAAIGAIAIGQFSFGYYALGQIGFGKFVWSLKEKDFEAVNFFKGLWNWIQSIFIR
;
A
#
# COMPACT_ATOMS: atom_id res chain seq x y z
N MET A 1 -24.56 -24.73 27.76
CA MET A 1 -23.95 -24.43 26.44
C MET A 1 -22.44 -24.36 26.64
N ALA A 2 -21.65 -25.04 25.81
CA ALA A 2 -20.19 -24.98 25.92
C ALA A 2 -19.69 -23.59 25.51
N ASN A 3 -18.68 -23.07 26.20
CA ASN A 3 -18.05 -21.80 25.84
C ASN A 3 -17.19 -21.98 24.58
N LEU A 4 -17.76 -21.69 23.42
CA LEU A 4 -17.08 -21.80 22.13
C LEU A 4 -15.97 -20.76 21.92
N LEU A 5 -15.88 -19.72 22.77
CA LEU A 5 -14.83 -18.69 22.67
C LEU A 5 -13.41 -19.25 22.87
N ASN A 6 -13.27 -20.37 23.57
CA ASN A 6 -11.97 -20.96 23.90
C ASN A 6 -11.56 -22.12 22.97
N VAL A 7 -12.35 -22.41 21.94
CA VAL A 7 -12.03 -23.48 20.98
C VAL A 7 -11.11 -22.91 19.91
N LYS A 8 -9.95 -23.54 19.72
CA LYS A 8 -9.04 -23.16 18.63
C LYS A 8 -9.66 -23.55 17.29
N PRO A 9 -9.67 -22.65 16.29
CA PRO A 9 -10.17 -22.99 14.96
C PRO A 9 -9.26 -24.03 14.29
N ASP A 10 -9.89 -24.96 13.59
CA ASP A 10 -9.20 -26.03 12.87
C ASP A 10 -8.76 -25.53 11.48
N TYR A 11 -7.48 -25.22 11.33
CA TYR A 11 -6.92 -24.70 10.08
C TYR A 11 -6.43 -25.82 9.17
N VAL A 12 -6.67 -25.64 7.88
CA VAL A 12 -5.95 -26.41 6.85
C VAL A 12 -4.61 -25.71 6.60
N ILE A 13 -3.53 -26.34 7.05
CA ILE A 13 -2.17 -25.84 6.88
C ILE A 13 -1.51 -26.55 5.69
N THR A 14 -0.98 -25.77 4.76
CA THR A 14 -0.21 -26.28 3.61
C THR A 14 1.19 -25.70 3.65
N GLN A 15 2.18 -26.57 3.82
CA GLN A 15 3.59 -26.18 3.75
C GLN A 15 4.14 -26.43 2.35
N SER A 16 4.79 -25.43 1.78
CA SER A 16 5.46 -25.48 0.48
C SER A 16 6.94 -25.14 0.63
N GLY A 17 7.74 -25.29 -0.43
CA GLY A 17 9.14 -24.83 -0.44
C GLY A 17 9.27 -23.32 -0.18
N TRP A 18 8.25 -22.53 -0.53
CA TRP A 18 8.26 -21.08 -0.47
C TRP A 18 7.73 -20.50 0.85
N GLY A 19 6.86 -21.22 1.53
CA GLY A 19 6.12 -20.68 2.68
C GLY A 19 5.07 -21.62 3.24
N GLU A 20 4.40 -21.15 4.27
CA GLU A 20 3.25 -21.80 4.90
C GLU A 20 1.97 -21.02 4.55
N THR A 21 0.94 -21.73 4.12
CA THR A 21 -0.41 -21.18 3.95
C THR A 21 -1.32 -21.76 5.01
N ARG A 22 -2.03 -20.90 5.74
CA ARG A 22 -3.11 -21.27 6.66
C ARG A 22 -4.44 -20.87 6.05
N LYS A 23 -5.39 -21.78 6.01
CA LYS A 23 -6.74 -21.54 5.47
C LYS A 23 -7.80 -21.97 6.46
N TYR A 24 -8.90 -21.23 6.48
CA TYR A 24 -10.09 -21.58 7.24
C TYR A 24 -11.33 -21.21 6.44
N LEU A 25 -12.23 -22.17 6.26
CA LEU A 25 -13.49 -21.97 5.55
C LEU A 25 -14.62 -21.87 6.58
N TYR A 26 -15.32 -20.74 6.59
CA TYR A 26 -16.49 -20.56 7.43
C TYR A 26 -17.69 -21.31 6.85
N GLU A 27 -18.64 -21.71 7.71
CA GLU A 27 -19.92 -22.31 7.27
C GLU A 27 -20.70 -21.39 6.32
N SER A 28 -20.49 -20.08 6.42
CA SER A 28 -21.04 -19.08 5.50
C SER A 28 -20.42 -19.09 4.09
N GLY A 29 -19.40 -19.92 3.85
CA GLY A 29 -18.63 -19.97 2.61
C GLY A 29 -17.52 -18.92 2.51
N MET A 30 -17.36 -18.04 3.49
CA MET A 30 -16.24 -17.09 3.52
C MET A 30 -14.91 -17.81 3.75
N LEU A 31 -13.85 -17.38 3.05
CA LEU A 31 -12.52 -17.97 3.17
C LEU A 31 -11.56 -17.00 3.88
N PHE A 32 -10.92 -17.49 4.94
CA PHE A 32 -9.70 -16.92 5.46
C PHE A 32 -8.49 -17.61 4.83
N LYS A 33 -7.52 -16.82 4.37
CA LYS A 33 -6.25 -17.30 3.82
C LYS A 33 -5.12 -16.39 4.28
N GLU A 34 -4.09 -16.98 4.85
CA GLU A 34 -2.87 -16.32 5.24
C GLU A 34 -1.69 -17.09 4.67
N PHE A 35 -0.74 -16.39 4.06
CA PHE A 35 0.50 -16.99 3.57
C PHE A 35 1.68 -16.23 4.14
N THR A 36 2.62 -16.96 4.72
CA THR A 36 3.87 -16.43 5.25
C THR A 36 5.04 -17.14 4.59
N SER A 37 5.97 -16.38 4.00
CA SER A 37 7.18 -16.95 3.40
C SER A 37 8.11 -17.57 4.43
N LYS A 38 8.80 -18.63 4.04
CA LYS A 38 9.86 -19.25 4.86
C LYS A 38 11.07 -18.34 5.01
N MET A 39 11.45 -17.66 3.92
CA MET A 39 12.51 -16.66 3.96
C MET A 39 12.08 -15.47 4.82
N LYS A 40 12.92 -15.13 5.79
CA LYS A 40 12.75 -13.99 6.69
C LYS A 40 14.04 -13.18 6.68
N ILE A 41 13.92 -11.85 6.74
CA ILE A 41 15.03 -10.96 7.05
C ILE A 41 14.79 -10.46 8.47
N GLY A 42 15.60 -10.94 9.41
CA GLY A 42 15.34 -10.80 10.84
C GLY A 42 13.99 -11.40 11.22
N ASN A 43 13.13 -10.60 11.85
CA ASN A 43 11.77 -11.01 12.27
C ASN A 43 10.68 -10.76 11.21
N CYS A 44 11.04 -10.19 10.04
CA CYS A 44 10.08 -9.88 8.99
C CYS A 44 10.13 -10.94 7.88
N PRO A 45 8.99 -11.55 7.50
CA PRO A 45 8.94 -12.43 6.34
C PRO A 45 9.20 -11.64 5.06
N LEU A 46 9.79 -12.30 4.06
CA LEU A 46 9.97 -11.73 2.73
C LEU A 46 8.63 -11.39 2.09
N LEU A 47 7.65 -12.29 2.15
CA LEU A 47 6.30 -12.10 1.66
C LEU A 47 5.29 -12.53 2.72
N HIS A 48 4.33 -11.66 3.00
CA HIS A 48 3.18 -11.96 3.84
C HIS A 48 1.90 -11.51 3.13
N PHE A 49 1.02 -12.47 2.89
CA PHE A 49 -0.28 -12.25 2.26
C PHE A 49 -1.42 -12.58 3.23
N THR A 50 -2.44 -11.72 3.31
CA THR A 50 -3.62 -11.94 4.15
C THR A 50 -4.93 -11.64 3.43
N MET A 51 -5.91 -12.51 3.62
CA MET A 51 -7.26 -12.38 3.06
C MET A 51 -8.31 -12.93 4.03
N GLY A 52 -9.44 -12.24 4.11
CA GLY A 52 -10.56 -12.65 4.96
C GLY A 52 -10.47 -12.13 6.40
N ILE A 53 -11.35 -12.65 7.25
CA ILE A 53 -11.41 -12.37 8.69
C ILE A 53 -10.73 -13.55 9.39
N CYS A 54 -9.86 -13.29 10.34
CA CYS A 54 -9.19 -14.35 11.10
C CYS A 54 -10.20 -14.98 12.08
N PRO A 55 -10.32 -16.32 12.12
CA PRO A 55 -11.30 -17.00 12.95
C PRO A 55 -10.99 -16.91 14.45
N GLU A 56 -9.73 -16.78 14.85
CA GLU A 56 -9.35 -16.59 16.26
C GLU A 56 -9.71 -15.21 16.80
N THR A 57 -9.49 -14.17 15.99
CA THR A 57 -9.58 -12.77 16.46
C THR A 57 -10.89 -12.09 16.04
N GLY A 58 -11.64 -12.67 15.10
CA GLY A 58 -12.81 -12.04 14.47
C GLY A 58 -12.47 -10.78 13.68
N LYS A 59 -11.18 -10.50 13.43
CA LYS A 59 -10.70 -9.27 12.80
C LYS A 59 -9.84 -9.58 11.57
N ARG A 60 -9.69 -8.58 10.71
CA ARG A 60 -8.70 -8.64 9.62
C ARG A 60 -7.31 -8.43 10.19
N ILE A 61 -6.44 -9.40 9.96
CA ILE A 61 -5.04 -9.35 10.38
C ILE A 61 -4.23 -8.42 9.46
N TRP A 62 -3.17 -7.87 10.02
CA TRP A 62 -2.22 -7.05 9.26
C TRP A 62 -1.23 -7.96 8.54
N ALA A 63 -1.11 -7.81 7.22
CA ALA A 63 0.02 -8.34 6.48
C ALA A 63 1.27 -7.54 6.89
N LYS A 64 2.35 -8.24 7.25
CA LYS A 64 3.61 -7.66 7.72
C LYS A 64 4.80 -8.37 7.08
N GLY A 65 5.67 -7.65 6.38
CA GLY A 65 6.85 -8.23 5.73
C GLY A 65 7.60 -7.23 4.86
N ILE A 66 8.59 -7.71 4.11
CA ILE A 66 9.25 -6.88 3.08
C ILE A 66 8.24 -6.55 2.00
N ILE A 67 7.56 -7.57 1.47
CA ILE A 67 6.40 -7.45 0.61
C ILE A 67 5.18 -7.86 1.43
N ALA A 68 4.28 -6.91 1.70
CA ALA A 68 3.06 -7.13 2.46
C ALA A 68 1.84 -6.89 1.57
N VAL A 69 0.98 -7.90 1.44
CA VAL A 69 -0.22 -7.84 0.60
C VAL A 69 -1.44 -8.21 1.42
N GLY A 70 -2.40 -7.29 1.54
CA GLY A 70 -3.64 -7.57 2.25
C GLY A 70 -4.46 -6.31 2.47
N ARG A 71 -5.69 -6.43 2.97
CA ARG A 71 -6.54 -5.23 3.18
C ARG A 71 -5.89 -4.22 4.13
N LYS A 72 -5.09 -4.69 5.09
CA LYS A 72 -4.22 -3.90 5.96
C LYS A 72 -2.80 -4.42 5.82
N ALA A 73 -1.88 -3.60 5.32
CA ALA A 73 -0.51 -4.02 5.00
C ALA A 73 0.52 -3.05 5.60
N ILE A 74 1.56 -3.59 6.22
CA ILE A 74 2.74 -2.86 6.72
C ILE A 74 3.99 -3.53 6.17
N GLY A 75 4.83 -2.81 5.43
CA GLY A 75 6.05 -3.41 4.89
C GLY A 75 6.98 -2.43 4.20
N VAL A 76 8.05 -2.94 3.59
CA VAL A 76 8.87 -2.12 2.69
C VAL A 76 8.05 -1.76 1.45
N VAL A 77 7.42 -2.78 0.86
CA VAL A 77 6.42 -2.67 -0.21
C VAL A 77 5.10 -3.16 0.35
N ALA A 78 4.14 -2.23 0.54
CA ALA A 78 2.82 -2.53 1.09
C ALA A 78 1.73 -2.32 0.03
N ILE A 79 0.91 -3.34 -0.19
CA ILE A 79 -0.20 -3.34 -1.16
C ILE A 79 -1.49 -3.73 -0.43
N GLY A 80 -2.49 -2.86 -0.47
CA GLY A 80 -3.67 -3.02 0.36
C GLY A 80 -4.71 -1.92 0.26
N GLN A 81 -5.80 -2.03 1.01
CA GLN A 81 -6.74 -0.90 1.14
C GLN A 81 -6.14 0.17 2.05
N LEU A 82 -5.56 -0.27 3.17
CA LEU A 82 -4.76 0.53 4.06
C LEU A 82 -3.32 0.02 4.02
N SER A 83 -2.42 0.82 3.44
CA SER A 83 -1.04 0.43 3.18
C SER A 83 -0.07 1.39 3.88
N ILE A 84 0.89 0.86 4.63
CA ILE A 84 1.91 1.64 5.33
C ILE A 84 3.29 1.06 4.97
N GLY A 85 4.20 1.89 4.45
CA GLY A 85 5.52 1.37 4.09
C GLY A 85 6.52 2.36 3.55
N VAL A 86 7.61 1.86 2.97
CA VAL A 86 8.55 2.70 2.19
C VAL A 86 7.91 3.04 0.85
N ILE A 87 7.34 2.01 0.22
CA ILE A 87 6.51 2.07 -0.99
C ILE A 87 5.13 1.55 -0.60
N ALA A 88 4.08 2.34 -0.80
CA ALA A 88 2.72 1.96 -0.43
C ALA A 88 1.73 2.20 -1.58
N ILE A 89 0.95 1.17 -1.90
CA ILE A 89 -0.06 1.19 -2.96
C ILE A 89 -1.41 0.80 -2.36
N GLY A 90 -2.46 1.60 -2.59
CA GLY A 90 -3.76 1.31 -1.98
C GLY A 90 -4.87 2.32 -2.18
N GLN A 91 -5.86 2.27 -1.28
CA GLN A 91 -6.92 3.28 -1.21
C GLN A 91 -6.51 4.42 -0.28
N LEU A 92 -5.95 4.07 0.87
CA LEU A 92 -5.23 4.95 1.77
C LEU A 92 -3.79 4.42 1.90
N SER A 93 -2.83 5.22 1.48
CA SER A 93 -1.40 4.89 1.55
C SER A 93 -0.64 5.89 2.40
N VAL A 94 0.19 5.38 3.31
CA VAL A 94 1.19 6.14 4.06
C VAL A 94 2.56 5.59 3.70
N ALA A 95 3.33 6.36 2.94
CA ALA A 95 4.63 5.97 2.40
C ALA A 95 5.75 6.90 2.88
N LEU A 96 6.97 6.37 3.04
CA LEU A 96 8.15 7.23 3.21
C LEU A 96 8.64 7.78 1.87
N VAL A 97 8.72 6.93 0.84
CA VAL A 97 9.34 7.29 -0.45
C VAL A 97 8.30 7.43 -1.54
N PHE A 98 7.48 6.40 -1.78
CA PHE A 98 6.53 6.40 -2.89
C PHE A 98 5.14 5.95 -2.46
N GLY A 99 4.14 6.80 -2.67
CA GLY A 99 2.73 6.51 -2.41
C GLY A 99 1.90 6.59 -3.69
N LEU A 100 1.07 5.57 -3.93
CA LEU A 100 0.06 5.56 -4.98
C LEU A 100 -1.29 5.14 -4.39
N ALA A 101 -2.23 6.09 -4.27
CA ALA A 101 -3.55 5.80 -3.69
C ALA A 101 -4.62 6.83 -4.04
N GLN A 102 -5.89 6.58 -3.66
CA GLN A 102 -6.89 7.66 -3.69
C GLN A 102 -6.52 8.77 -2.71
N LEU A 103 -6.20 8.40 -1.47
CA LEU A 103 -5.61 9.26 -0.45
C LEU A 103 -4.17 8.83 -0.20
N SER A 104 -3.22 9.57 -0.76
CA SER A 104 -1.80 9.24 -0.68
C SER A 104 -1.04 10.25 0.17
N PHE A 105 -0.41 9.76 1.23
CA PHE A 105 0.55 10.50 2.05
C PHE A 105 1.92 9.88 1.84
N ALA A 106 2.82 10.56 1.15
CA ALA A 106 4.18 10.08 0.92
C ALA A 106 5.20 11.13 1.34
N GLY A 107 6.32 10.74 1.98
CA GLY A 107 7.37 11.68 2.34
C GLY A 107 8.00 12.36 1.12
N PHE A 108 8.31 11.57 0.09
CA PHE A 108 8.97 12.07 -1.13
C PHE A 108 8.02 12.22 -2.32
N PHE A 109 7.50 11.14 -2.89
CA PHE A 109 6.71 11.17 -4.13
C PHE A 109 5.32 10.55 -3.93
N SER A 110 4.28 11.35 -4.17
CA SER A 110 2.89 10.99 -3.90
C SER A 110 2.04 11.15 -5.15
N ILE A 111 1.35 10.10 -5.56
CA ILE A 111 0.34 10.13 -6.63
C ILE A 111 -1.01 9.74 -6.02
N GLY A 112 -2.04 10.56 -6.26
CA GLY A 112 -3.39 10.19 -5.86
C GLY A 112 -4.49 11.16 -6.26
N GLN A 113 -5.73 10.88 -5.87
CA GLN A 113 -6.79 11.88 -6.02
C GLN A 113 -6.54 13.04 -5.07
N ALA A 114 -6.26 12.74 -3.80
CA ALA A 114 -5.60 13.66 -2.88
C ALA A 114 -4.19 13.14 -2.58
N ALA A 115 -3.19 13.94 -2.92
CA ALA A 115 -1.79 13.60 -2.78
C ALA A 115 -1.08 14.61 -1.88
N ILE A 116 -0.40 14.11 -0.85
CA ILE A 116 0.47 14.89 0.02
C ILE A 116 1.88 14.30 -0.05
N GLY A 117 2.89 15.13 -0.31
CA GLY A 117 4.30 14.76 -0.28
C GLY A 117 5.24 15.84 -0.82
N ALA A 118 6.56 15.63 -0.81
CA ALA A 118 7.50 16.62 -1.36
C ALA A 118 7.20 16.91 -2.85
N ILE A 119 6.91 15.87 -3.62
CA ILE A 119 6.36 15.93 -4.97
C ILE A 119 4.98 15.27 -4.94
N ALA A 120 3.93 16.04 -5.22
CA ALA A 120 2.55 15.60 -5.17
C ALA A 120 1.87 15.77 -6.54
N ILE A 121 1.27 14.69 -7.05
CA ILE A 121 0.52 14.67 -8.31
C ILE A 121 -0.89 14.17 -8.03
N GLY A 122 -1.91 14.98 -8.29
CA GLY A 122 -3.30 14.59 -8.04
C GLY A 122 -4.36 15.59 -8.44
N GLN A 123 -5.63 15.32 -8.11
CA GLN A 123 -6.67 16.35 -8.26
C GLN A 123 -6.47 17.45 -7.21
N PHE A 124 -6.26 17.03 -5.97
CA PHE A 124 -5.80 17.85 -4.86
C PHE A 124 -4.36 17.48 -4.54
N SER A 125 -3.45 18.43 -4.69
CA SER A 125 -2.02 18.21 -4.50
C SER A 125 -1.45 19.15 -3.44
N PHE A 126 -0.74 18.61 -2.46
CA PHE A 126 -0.11 19.35 -1.37
C PHE A 126 1.35 18.94 -1.29
N GLY A 127 2.27 19.85 -1.60
CA GLY A 127 3.68 19.50 -1.65
C GLY A 127 4.62 20.65 -1.92
N TYR A 128 5.92 20.39 -1.91
CA TYR A 128 6.89 21.40 -2.35
C TYR A 128 6.77 21.65 -3.85
N TYR A 129 6.68 20.58 -4.64
CA TYR A 129 6.22 20.56 -6.02
C TYR A 129 4.81 19.94 -6.06
N ALA A 130 3.82 20.70 -6.51
CA ALA A 130 2.43 20.25 -6.58
C ALA A 130 1.88 20.37 -8.01
N LEU A 131 1.41 19.25 -8.57
CA LEU A 131 0.72 19.18 -9.85
C LEU A 131 -0.71 18.71 -9.63
N GLY A 132 -1.69 19.54 -9.98
CA GLY A 132 -3.08 19.13 -9.86
C GLY A 132 -4.11 20.16 -10.27
N GLN A 133 -5.39 19.80 -10.20
CA GLN A 133 -6.46 20.77 -10.47
C GLN A 133 -6.45 21.89 -9.43
N ILE A 134 -6.26 21.49 -8.17
CA ILE A 134 -6.04 22.35 -7.01
C ILE A 134 -4.71 21.93 -6.40
N GLY A 135 -3.76 22.87 -6.34
CA GLY A 135 -2.42 22.64 -5.81
C GLY A 135 -2.05 23.65 -4.74
N PHE A 136 -1.38 23.19 -3.69
CA PHE A 136 -0.83 24.02 -2.62
C PHE A 136 0.63 23.64 -2.40
N GLY A 137 1.52 24.62 -2.41
CA GLY A 137 2.94 24.37 -2.33
C GLY A 137 3.80 25.60 -2.52
N LYS A 138 5.11 25.39 -2.65
CA LYS A 138 6.05 26.46 -3.03
C LYS A 138 6.14 26.62 -4.55
N PHE A 139 6.07 25.50 -5.28
CA PHE A 139 6.07 25.45 -6.73
C PHE A 139 4.84 24.67 -7.19
N VAL A 140 3.85 25.39 -7.74
CA VAL A 140 2.54 24.86 -8.09
C VAL A 140 2.30 24.93 -9.59
N TRP A 141 1.84 23.82 -10.15
CA TRP A 141 1.22 23.78 -11.46
C TRP A 141 -0.23 23.31 -11.32
N SER A 142 -1.14 24.28 -11.37
CA SER A 142 -2.57 24.08 -11.29
C SER A 142 -3.36 24.78 -12.40
N LEU A 143 -4.69 24.72 -12.34
CA LEU A 143 -5.56 25.44 -13.25
C LEU A 143 -5.47 26.97 -13.07
N LYS A 144 -5.17 27.42 -11.84
CA LYS A 144 -5.11 28.86 -11.49
C LYS A 144 -3.69 29.42 -11.49
N GLU A 145 -2.70 28.59 -11.19
CA GLU A 145 -1.31 29.00 -10.98
C GLU A 145 -0.39 28.12 -11.81
N LYS A 146 0.62 28.74 -12.44
CA LYS A 146 1.59 28.02 -13.28
C LYS A 146 2.97 28.59 -13.04
N ASP A 147 3.63 28.12 -11.99
CA ASP A 147 5.00 28.50 -11.72
C ASP A 147 5.93 27.95 -12.80
N PHE A 148 6.83 28.80 -13.30
CA PHE A 148 7.82 28.40 -14.31
C PHE A 148 8.65 27.21 -13.85
N GLU A 149 9.09 27.22 -12.58
CA GLU A 149 9.85 26.15 -11.96
C GLU A 149 9.06 24.83 -11.90
N ALA A 150 7.79 24.87 -11.49
CA ALA A 150 6.94 23.69 -11.44
C ALA A 150 6.70 23.11 -12.84
N VAL A 151 6.40 23.96 -13.82
CA VAL A 151 6.16 23.54 -15.21
C VAL A 151 7.39 22.86 -15.81
N ASN A 152 8.58 23.43 -15.61
CA ASN A 152 9.82 22.84 -16.10
C ASN A 152 10.11 21.49 -15.43
N PHE A 153 9.94 21.41 -14.11
CA PHE A 153 10.13 20.18 -13.36
C PHE A 153 9.22 19.04 -13.88
N PHE A 154 7.91 19.27 -13.96
CA PHE A 154 6.96 18.23 -14.37
C PHE A 154 7.03 17.89 -15.86
N LYS A 155 7.33 18.85 -16.74
CA LYS A 155 7.63 18.55 -18.16
C LYS A 155 8.91 17.73 -18.30
N GLY A 156 9.96 18.08 -17.56
CA GLY A 156 11.21 17.32 -17.52
C GLY A 156 10.98 15.89 -17.04
N LEU A 157 10.20 15.72 -15.97
CA LEU A 157 9.77 14.42 -15.45
C LEU A 157 9.04 13.61 -16.53
N TRP A 158 8.09 14.21 -17.23
CA TRP A 158 7.33 13.53 -18.29
C TRP A 158 8.22 13.11 -19.46
N ASN A 159 9.10 13.99 -19.93
CA ASN A 159 10.05 13.68 -21.00
C ASN A 159 11.00 12.54 -20.61
N TRP A 160 11.49 12.55 -19.37
CA TRP A 160 12.29 11.45 -18.83
C TRP A 160 11.52 10.12 -18.82
N ILE A 161 10.27 10.12 -18.34
CA ILE A 161 9.40 8.93 -18.37
C ILE A 161 9.23 8.44 -19.81
N GLN A 162 8.91 9.33 -20.76
CA GLN A 162 8.77 8.97 -22.17
C GLN A 162 10.05 8.34 -22.75
N SER A 163 11.23 8.84 -22.37
CA SER A 163 12.50 8.28 -22.83
C SER A 163 12.76 6.83 -22.38
N ILE A 164 12.10 6.37 -21.32
CA ILE A 164 12.19 4.99 -20.83
C ILE A 164 11.34 4.04 -21.69
N PHE A 165 10.17 4.51 -22.13
CA PHE A 165 9.21 3.70 -22.89
C PHE A 165 9.41 3.73 -24.40
N ILE A 166 10.06 4.76 -24.94
CA ILE A 166 10.25 4.97 -26.39
C ILE A 166 11.68 4.55 -26.82
N ARG A 167 12.31 3.63 -26.09
CA ARG A 167 13.49 2.88 -26.55
C ARG A 167 13.06 1.59 -27.22
#